data_AF-A0A2V8T5G9-F1
#
_entry.id   AF-A0A2V8T5G9-F1
#
_cell.length_a   1.000
_cell.length_b   1.000
_cell.length_c   1.000
_cell.angle_alpha   90.00
_cell.angle_beta   90.00
_cell.angle_gamma   90.00
#
_symmetry.space_group_name_H-M   'P 1'
#
loop_
_entity.id
_entity.type
_entity.pdbx_description
1 polymer ?
#
loop_
_entity_poly.entity_id
_entity_poly.type
_entity_poly.pdbx_seq_one_letter_code
_entity_poly.pdbx_strand_id
1 'polypeptide(L)'
;MSKQDTTESFRMAFATLHAHKFRSFLTVLGVVIGTVTVMVIASFISGLDQKFKQDIEAFGTNTVFIYKFDPGIHTGRLTPEERMRKPISYE
;
A
#
# COMPACT_ATOMS: atom_id res chain seq x y z
N MET A 1 12.25 45.80 1.90
CA MET A 1 11.41 45.25 0.82
C MET A 1 9.99 45.69 1.11
N SER A 2 9.47 46.67 0.36
CA SER A 2 8.20 47.33 0.71
C SER A 2 7.05 46.34 0.52
N LYS A 3 6.11 46.29 1.48
CA LYS A 3 4.89 45.45 1.36
C LYS A 3 4.03 45.84 0.14
N GLN A 4 4.24 47.03 -0.40
CA GLN A 4 3.55 47.54 -1.59
C GLN A 4 4.09 46.89 -2.87
N ASP A 5 5.40 46.66 -2.96
CA ASP A 5 6.06 46.06 -4.13
C ASP A 5 5.60 44.61 -4.36
N THR A 6 5.41 43.85 -3.28
CA THR A 6 4.92 42.46 -3.36
C THR A 6 3.47 42.40 -3.84
N THR A 7 2.61 43.30 -3.36
CA THR A 7 1.21 43.37 -3.83
C THR A 7 1.11 43.79 -5.29
N GLU A 8 1.94 44.72 -5.74
CA GLU A 8 1.98 45.15 -7.14
C GLU A 8 2.51 44.04 -8.06
N SER A 9 3.56 43.34 -7.63
CA SER A 9 4.11 42.18 -8.33
C SER A 9 3.09 41.05 -8.48
N PHE A 10 2.32 40.75 -7.43
CA PHE A 10 1.23 39.78 -7.48
C PHE A 10 0.13 40.20 -8.47
N ARG A 11 -0.25 41.48 -8.45
CA ARG A 11 -1.26 42.03 -9.38
C ARG A 11 -0.80 41.94 -10.83
N MET A 12 0.47 42.27 -11.11
CA MET A 12 1.06 42.15 -12.44
C MET A 12 1.12 40.70 -12.91
N ALA A 13 1.54 39.77 -12.04
CA ALA A 13 1.57 38.34 -12.37
C ALA A 13 0.18 37.81 -12.74
N PHE A 14 -0.85 38.18 -11.98
CA PHE A 14 -2.24 37.77 -12.25
C PHE A 14 -2.77 38.35 -13.57
N ALA A 15 -2.44 39.60 -13.88
CA ALA A 15 -2.79 40.24 -15.15
C ALA A 15 -2.16 39.48 -16.34
N THR A 16 -0.89 39.10 -16.23
CA THR A 16 -0.17 38.34 -17.27
C THR A 16 -0.75 36.94 -17.48
N LEU A 17 -1.11 36.23 -16.40
CA LEU A 17 -1.81 34.94 -16.49
C LEU A 17 -3.17 35.08 -17.21
N HIS A 18 -3.88 36.18 -16.95
CA HIS A 18 -5.17 36.44 -17.60
C HIS A 18 -5.04 36.88 -19.07
N ALA A 19 -3.91 37.49 -19.45
CA ALA A 19 -3.61 37.85 -20.83
C ALA A 19 -3.35 36.60 -21.72
N HIS A 20 -2.76 35.54 -21.15
CA HIS A 20 -2.42 34.31 -21.86
C HIS A 20 -3.21 33.08 -21.37
N LYS A 21 -4.54 33.19 -21.37
CA LYS A 21 -5.46 32.17 -20.84
C LYS A 21 -5.18 30.75 -21.33
N PHE A 22 -4.96 30.56 -22.64
CA PHE A 22 -4.77 29.23 -23.21
C PHE A 22 -3.47 28.57 -22.75
N ARG A 23 -2.36 29.31 -22.76
CA ARG A 23 -1.05 28.81 -22.34
C ARG A 23 -1.05 28.48 -20.85
N SER A 24 -1.50 29.42 -20.01
CA SER A 24 -1.58 29.22 -18.56
C SER A 24 -2.54 28.09 -18.18
N PHE A 25 -3.66 27.94 -18.90
CA PHE A 25 -4.59 26.84 -18.69
C PHE A 25 -3.95 25.47 -18.98
N LEU A 26 -3.32 25.32 -20.16
CA LEU A 26 -2.69 24.06 -20.53
C LEU A 26 -1.56 23.66 -19.58
N THR A 27 -0.77 24.62 -19.08
CA THR A 27 0.30 24.33 -18.12
C THR A 27 -0.24 23.84 -16.79
N VAL A 28 -1.30 24.47 -16.28
CA VAL A 28 -1.93 24.05 -15.02
C VAL A 28 -2.61 22.69 -15.19
N LEU A 29 -3.32 22.49 -16.30
CA LEU A 29 -3.97 21.22 -16.63
C LEU A 29 -2.96 20.07 -16.68
N GLY A 30 -1.82 20.26 -17.34
CA GLY A 30 -0.77 19.25 -17.44
C GLY A 30 -0.21 18.85 -16.07
N VAL A 31 0.07 19.83 -15.22
CA VAL A 31 0.57 19.57 -13.85
C VAL A 31 -0.47 18.83 -13.02
N VAL A 32 -1.75 19.23 -13.09
CA VAL A 32 -2.83 18.58 -12.33
C VAL A 32 -3.02 17.12 -12.76
N ILE A 33 -3.07 16.84 -14.07
CA ILE A 33 -3.21 15.47 -14.56
C ILE A 33 -2.00 14.62 -14.15
N GLY A 34 -0.79 15.20 -14.24
CA GLY A 34 0.45 14.53 -13.84
C GLY A 34 0.46 14.16 -12.35
N THR A 35 0.19 15.12 -11.46
CA THR A 35 0.20 14.88 -10.02
C THR A 35 -0.91 13.93 -9.58
N VAL A 36 -2.12 14.07 -10.13
CA VAL A 36 -3.24 13.18 -9.82
C VAL A 36 -2.93 11.73 -10.22
N THR A 37 -2.34 11.51 -11.40
CA THR A 37 -1.97 10.16 -11.85
C THR A 37 -0.97 9.52 -10.89
N VAL A 38 0.07 10.26 -10.50
CA VAL A 38 1.07 9.78 -9.54
C VAL A 38 0.46 9.48 -8.17
N MET A 39 -0.42 10.37 -7.67
CA MET A 39 -1.13 10.15 -6.40
C MET A 39 -2.01 8.90 -6.43
N VAL A 40 -2.76 8.70 -7.51
CA VAL A 40 -3.63 7.51 -7.68
C VAL A 40 -2.80 6.24 -7.67
N ILE A 41 -1.74 6.17 -8.48
CA ILE A 41 -0.88 4.98 -8.57
C ILE A 41 -0.20 4.71 -7.21
N ALA A 42 0.30 5.74 -6.53
CA ALA A 42 0.90 5.58 -5.21
C ALA A 42 -0.09 5.00 -4.20
N SER A 43 -1.31 5.55 -4.14
CA SER A 43 -2.37 5.05 -3.24
C SER A 43 -2.77 3.61 -3.56
N PHE A 44 -2.82 3.27 -4.86
CA PHE A 44 -3.17 1.94 -5.33
C PHE A 44 -2.10 0.91 -4.94
N ILE A 45 -0.82 1.23 -5.11
CA ILE A 45 0.29 0.37 -4.70
C ILE A 45 0.27 0.13 -3.19
N SER A 46 0.11 1.18 -2.38
CA SER A 46 0.05 1.04 -0.92
C SER A 46 -1.17 0.24 -0.46
N GLY A 47 -2.34 0.46 -1.09
CA GLY A 47 -3.56 -0.29 -0.79
C GLY A 47 -3.44 -1.77 -1.19
N LEU A 48 -2.79 -2.06 -2.31
CA LEU A 48 -2.48 -3.43 -2.71
C LEU A 48 -1.50 -4.09 -1.73
N ASP A 49 -0.38 -3.46 -1.37
CA ASP A 49 0.59 -4.05 -0.42
C ASP A 49 -0.10 -4.44 0.90
N GLN A 50 -0.97 -3.59 1.42
CA GLN A 50 -1.73 -3.87 2.63
C GLN A 50 -2.69 -5.05 2.44
N LYS A 51 -3.41 -5.12 1.32
CA LYS A 51 -4.32 -6.21 1.01
C LYS A 51 -3.58 -7.53 0.78
N PHE A 52 -2.48 -7.50 0.02
CA PHE A 52 -1.62 -8.66 -0.23
C PHE A 52 -1.03 -9.21 1.07
N LYS A 53 -0.57 -8.34 1.98
CA LYS A 53 -0.12 -8.76 3.31
C LYS A 53 -1.24 -9.43 4.11
N GLN A 54 -2.44 -8.85 4.14
CA GLN A 54 -3.60 -9.43 4.82
C GLN A 54 -4.00 -10.79 4.23
N ASP A 55 -4.03 -10.89 2.90
CA ASP A 55 -4.34 -12.13 2.20
C ASP A 55 -3.28 -13.18 2.53
N ILE A 56 -1.98 -12.84 2.47
CA ILE A 56 -0.88 -13.77 2.80
C ILE A 56 -0.88 -14.18 4.28
N GLU A 57 -1.14 -13.25 5.20
CA GLU A 57 -1.31 -13.55 6.62
C GLU A 57 -2.49 -14.49 6.87
N ALA A 58 -3.62 -14.26 6.20
CA ALA A 58 -4.79 -15.15 6.22
C ALA A 58 -4.50 -16.51 5.57
N PHE A 59 -3.63 -16.55 4.56
CA PHE A 59 -3.12 -17.78 3.94
C PHE A 59 -2.08 -18.53 4.80
N GLY A 60 -1.65 -17.98 5.95
CA GLY A 60 -1.00 -18.77 7.00
C GLY A 60 0.38 -18.32 7.46
N THR A 61 0.81 -17.07 7.22
CA THR A 61 2.10 -16.59 7.77
C THR A 61 2.12 -16.53 9.30
N ASN A 62 0.95 -16.49 9.96
CA ASN A 62 0.84 -16.52 11.43
C ASN A 62 0.10 -17.76 11.97
N THR A 63 0.05 -18.85 11.20
CA THR A 63 -0.56 -20.12 11.63
C THR A 63 0.53 -21.15 11.89
N VAL A 64 0.85 -21.37 13.17
CA VAL A 64 1.71 -22.48 13.59
C VAL A 64 0.91 -23.78 13.42
N PHE A 65 1.27 -24.58 12.42
CA PHE A 65 0.67 -25.90 12.23
C PHE A 65 1.29 -26.90 13.21
N ILE A 66 0.64 -27.14 14.34
CA ILE A 66 1.07 -28.14 15.33
C ILE A 66 0.46 -29.49 14.95
N TYR A 67 1.29 -30.40 14.45
CA TYR A 67 0.89 -31.77 14.15
C TYR A 67 1.34 -32.72 15.27
N LYS A 68 0.43 -33.59 15.72
CA LYS A 68 0.72 -34.63 16.75
C LYS A 68 1.75 -35.66 16.27
N PHE A 69 1.82 -35.86 14.95
CA PHE A 69 2.69 -36.80 14.26
C PHE A 69 3.52 -36.02 13.23
N ASP A 70 4.73 -36.49 12.94
CA ASP A 70 5.61 -35.87 11.96
C ASP A 70 4.88 -35.74 10.60
N PRO A 71 4.74 -34.54 10.01
CA PRO A 71 3.98 -34.37 8.78
C PRO A 71 4.70 -35.01 7.58
N GLY A 72 4.16 -36.14 7.09
CA GLY A 72 4.68 -36.90 5.96
C GLY A 72 3.87 -38.17 5.68
N ILE A 73 4.11 -38.83 4.54
CA ILE A 73 3.50 -40.13 4.21
C ILE A 73 4.21 -41.21 5.02
N HIS A 74 3.61 -41.61 6.15
CA HIS A 74 4.09 -42.73 6.96
C HIS A 74 3.75 -44.05 6.26
N THR A 75 4.72 -44.60 5.53
CA THR A 75 4.62 -45.92 4.87
C THR A 75 4.92 -47.10 5.82
N GLY A 76 5.10 -46.83 7.12
CA GLY A 76 5.41 -47.80 8.17
C GLY A 76 4.47 -47.76 9.39
N ARG A 77 4.55 -48.79 10.25
CA ARG A 77 3.80 -48.84 11.52
C ARG A 77 4.32 -47.76 12.49
N LEU A 78 3.43 -46.90 12.99
CA LEU A 78 3.71 -45.95 14.07
C LEU A 78 4.29 -46.67 15.30
N THR A 79 5.36 -46.13 15.88
CA THR A 79 6.00 -46.71 17.06
C THR A 79 5.06 -46.65 18.27
N PRO A 80 5.14 -47.59 19.24
CA PRO A 80 4.25 -47.61 20.42
C PRO A 80 4.26 -46.29 21.22
N GLU A 81 5.42 -45.63 21.25
CA GLU A 81 5.65 -44.34 21.91
C GLU A 81 4.89 -43.19 21.23
N GLU A 82 4.83 -43.18 19.90
CA GLU A 82 4.04 -42.20 19.14
C GLU A 82 2.54 -42.38 19.36
N ARG A 83 2.07 -43.63 19.49
CA ARG A 83 0.65 -43.95 19.75
C ARG A 83 0.19 -43.53 21.14
N MET A 84 1.08 -43.59 22.13
CA MET A 84 0.79 -43.24 23.52
C MET A 84 0.93 -41.75 23.85
N ARG A 85 1.38 -40.91 22.90
CA ARG A 85 1.46 -39.47 23.15
C ARG A 85 0.09 -38.86 23.47
N LYS A 86 0.06 -38.09 24.56
CA LYS A 86 -1.12 -37.32 24.99
C LYS A 86 -1.62 -36.43 23.85
N PRO A 87 -2.95 -36.27 23.70
CA PRO A 87 -3.50 -35.36 22.71
C PRO A 87 -3.08 -33.92 23.02
N ILE A 88 -2.81 -33.14 21.97
CA ILE A 88 -2.59 -31.70 22.06
C ILE A 88 -3.93 -31.05 22.44
N SER A 89 -4.01 -30.41 23.60
CA SER A 89 -5.18 -29.61 24.02
C SER A 89 -4.92 -28.14 23.71
N TYR A 90 -5.94 -27.47 23.18
CA TYR A 90 -5.97 -26.03 23.00
C TYR A 90 -6.94 -25.46 24.04
N GLU A 91 -6.40 -25.05 25.19
CA GLU A 91 -7.04 -24.08 26.09
C GLU A 91 -6.17 -22.83 26.14
#